data_AF-A0A919BXK4-F1
#
_entry.id   AF-A0A919BXK4-F1
#
_cell.length_a   1.000
_cell.length_b   1.000
_cell.length_c   1.000
_cell.angle_alpha   90.00
_cell.angle_beta   90.00
_cell.angle_gamma   90.00
#
_symmetry.space_group_name_H-M   'P 1'
#
loop_
_entity.id
_entity.type
_entity.pdbx_description
1 polymer ?
#
loop_
_entity_poly.entity_id
_entity_poly.type
_entity_poly.pdbx_seq_one_letter_code
_entity_poly.pdbx_strand_id
1 'polypeptide(L)'
;MQSSALLALSAEGILPKIDYAIFADTGWEPEAVYRHLDRLEREIAELAGIPILRVSSGNIRDDALNPDHRFASMPLYILNKDGRPGMTRRQCTGEYKVKPIKGKIREILGYPYPAPVPKGVFVEQWIGISTDEFHRAKDADVKYMQNRHPLIDMGWSRSDCVRYLASLGLADTPKSSCLGCPYHGNSQWRKIRDTSPSEWEDVVEFDAAIRKGNARANATGNTLLGQAFLHRSRVPLGEAPIDHVTRAERAALDDAEAEAAELGVVNGCSPWSCRGDAEQDDFGLAS
;
A
#
# COMPACT_ATOMS: atom_id res chain seq x y z
N MET A 1 2.70 7.32 8.04
CA MET A 1 2.43 7.61 9.47
C MET A 1 3.41 6.90 10.41
N GLN A 2 3.25 5.61 10.76
CA GLN A 2 4.15 4.93 11.72
C GLN A 2 5.63 4.93 11.27
N SER A 3 5.90 4.76 9.96
CA SER A 3 7.25 4.89 9.41
C SER A 3 7.85 6.29 9.58
N SER A 4 7.03 7.34 9.47
CA SER A 4 7.46 8.72 9.72
C SER A 4 7.79 8.93 11.20
N ALA A 5 7.01 8.33 12.11
CA ALA A 5 7.31 8.36 13.54
C ALA A 5 8.64 7.66 13.86
N LEU A 6 8.91 6.49 13.27
CA LEU A 6 10.19 5.80 13.43
C LEU A 6 11.38 6.65 12.97
N LEU A 7 11.27 7.28 11.79
CA LEU A 7 12.32 8.15 11.27
C LEU A 7 12.57 9.33 12.21
N ALA A 8 11.51 10.00 12.68
CA ALA A 8 11.63 11.11 13.61
C ALA A 8 12.22 10.69 14.97
N LEU A 9 11.78 9.57 15.54
CA LEU A 9 12.34 9.01 16.78
C LEU A 9 13.84 8.69 16.64
N SER A 10 14.24 8.17 15.50
CA SER A 10 15.65 7.89 15.19
C SER A 10 16.46 9.18 15.01
N ALA A 11 15.89 10.17 14.31
CA ALA A 11 16.50 11.48 14.08
C ALA A 11 16.70 12.28 15.38
N GLU A 12 15.77 12.18 16.33
CA GLU A 12 15.87 12.81 17.65
C GLU A 12 16.76 12.03 18.64
N GLY A 13 17.26 10.86 18.26
CA GLY A 13 18.10 10.01 19.12
C GLY A 13 17.34 9.30 20.24
N ILE A 14 16.00 9.28 20.19
CA ILE A 14 15.16 8.49 21.11
C ILE A 14 15.33 7.00 20.80
N LEU A 15 15.38 6.67 19.52
CA LEU A 15 15.80 5.36 19.03
C LEU A 15 17.22 5.45 18.44
N PRO A 16 17.96 4.32 18.34
CA PRO A 16 19.22 4.30 17.61
C PRO A 16 19.12 4.94 16.22
N LYS A 17 20.19 5.61 15.78
CA LYS A 17 20.21 6.24 14.46
C LYS A 17 20.22 5.16 13.37
N ILE A 18 19.27 5.23 12.43
CA ILE A 18 19.25 4.39 11.24
C ILE A 18 20.19 4.94 10.16
N ASP A 19 20.80 4.05 9.38
CA ASP A 19 21.71 4.45 8.30
C ASP A 19 20.97 4.97 7.06
N TYR A 20 19.80 4.40 6.76
CA TYR A 20 18.98 4.73 5.60
C TYR A 20 17.49 4.58 5.91
N ALA A 21 16.67 5.42 5.32
CA ALA A 21 15.24 5.18 5.15
C ALA A 21 14.96 4.83 3.68
N ILE A 22 14.03 3.92 3.39
CA ILE A 22 13.68 3.55 2.02
C ILE A 22 12.20 3.83 1.76
N PHE A 23 11.91 4.63 0.74
CA PHE A 23 10.57 4.87 0.23
C PHE A 23 10.37 4.11 -1.08
N ALA A 24 9.45 3.14 -1.08
CA ALA A 24 9.07 2.42 -2.28
C ALA A 24 7.95 3.15 -3.02
N ASP A 25 8.34 3.88 -4.05
CA ASP A 25 7.47 4.70 -4.88
C ASP A 25 6.78 3.83 -5.94
N THR A 26 5.46 3.78 -5.85
CA THR A 26 4.61 3.06 -6.80
C THR A 26 4.36 3.85 -8.09
N GLY A 27 4.81 5.11 -8.14
CA GLY A 27 4.55 6.05 -9.23
C GLY A 27 3.12 6.61 -9.22
N TRP A 28 2.29 6.21 -8.26
CA TRP A 28 0.88 6.61 -8.17
C TRP A 28 0.41 6.74 -6.72
N GLU A 29 1.23 7.36 -5.87
CA GLU A 29 0.81 7.79 -4.54
C GLU A 29 0.05 9.14 -4.63
N PRO A 30 -0.83 9.46 -3.68
CA PRO A 30 -1.44 10.79 -3.63
C PRO A 30 -0.40 11.89 -3.47
N GLU A 31 -0.65 13.08 -4.03
CA GLU A 31 0.23 14.25 -3.96
C GLU A 31 0.55 14.63 -2.51
N ALA A 32 -0.41 14.47 -1.59
CA ALA A 32 -0.17 14.69 -0.17
C ALA A 32 0.92 13.78 0.43
N VAL A 33 1.10 12.57 -0.09
CA VAL A 33 2.18 11.65 0.33
C VAL A 33 3.52 12.16 -0.15
N TYR A 34 3.64 12.61 -1.40
CA TYR A 34 4.89 13.19 -1.92
C TYR A 34 5.27 14.46 -1.17
N ARG A 35 4.34 15.40 -0.99
CA ARG A 35 4.58 16.62 -0.18
C ARG A 35 5.00 16.30 1.25
N HIS A 36 4.36 15.32 1.88
CA HIS A 36 4.74 14.87 3.23
C HIS A 36 6.15 14.27 3.24
N LEU A 37 6.50 13.47 2.24
CA LEU A 37 7.83 12.88 2.12
C LEU A 37 8.91 13.96 1.97
N ASP A 38 8.70 14.93 1.06
CA ASP A 38 9.64 16.04 0.84
C ASP A 38 9.82 16.90 2.10
N ARG A 39 8.72 17.12 2.83
CA ARG A 39 8.75 17.82 4.11
C ARG A 39 9.53 17.03 5.17
N LEU A 40 9.25 15.74 5.30
CA LEU A 40 9.91 14.84 6.25
C LEU A 40 11.41 14.70 5.95
N GLU A 41 11.78 14.65 4.67
CA GLU A 41 13.16 14.62 4.21
C GLU A 41 13.90 15.90 4.65
N ARG A 42 13.37 17.07 4.27
CA ARG A 42 13.97 18.38 4.56
C ARG A 42 14.02 18.72 6.05
N GLU A 43 12.92 18.50 6.77
CA GLU A 43 12.75 19.01 8.14
C GLU A 43 13.29 18.05 9.21
N ILE A 44 13.47 16.77 8.88
CA ILE A 44 13.87 15.74 9.86
C ILE A 44 15.08 14.95 9.37
N ALA A 45 14.97 14.30 8.20
CA ALA A 45 15.96 13.32 7.76
C ALA A 45 17.31 13.97 7.41
N GLU A 46 17.31 15.05 6.64
CA GLU A 46 18.52 15.79 6.24
C GLU A 46 19.26 16.36 7.44
N LEU A 47 18.53 16.95 8.40
CA LEU A 47 19.12 17.52 9.61
C LEU A 47 19.79 16.46 10.49
N ALA A 48 19.22 15.25 10.52
CA ALA A 48 19.80 14.12 11.22
C ALA A 48 20.89 13.39 10.40
N GLY A 49 21.08 13.74 9.13
CA GLY A 49 21.98 13.04 8.21
C GLY A 49 21.55 11.59 7.98
N ILE A 50 20.25 11.37 7.74
CA ILE A 50 19.64 10.09 7.41
C ILE A 50 19.12 10.17 5.96
N PRO A 51 19.80 9.58 4.97
CA PRO A 51 19.34 9.61 3.59
C PRO A 51 18.03 8.83 3.40
N ILE A 52 17.06 9.44 2.70
CA ILE A 52 15.86 8.77 2.21
C ILE A 52 16.09 8.29 0.78
N LEU A 53 16.18 6.97 0.60
CA LEU A 53 16.35 6.34 -0.70
C LEU A 53 14.98 6.07 -1.33
N ARG A 54 14.69 6.73 -2.46
CA ARG A 54 13.50 6.46 -3.26
C ARG A 54 13.79 5.32 -4.25
N VAL A 55 12.97 4.28 -4.22
CA VAL A 55 13.09 3.10 -5.11
C VAL A 55 11.77 2.88 -5.83
N SER A 56 11.82 2.48 -7.10
CA SER A 56 10.63 2.25 -7.90
C SER A 56 10.80 1.03 -8.80
N SER A 57 9.69 0.48 -9.28
CA SER A 57 9.65 -0.57 -10.31
C SER A 57 8.75 -0.17 -11.49
N GLY A 58 8.51 1.13 -11.67
CA GLY A 58 7.60 1.66 -12.69
C GLY A 58 6.41 2.38 -12.07
N ASN A 59 5.38 2.59 -12.87
CA ASN A 59 4.15 3.24 -12.46
C ASN A 59 3.01 2.22 -12.45
N ILE A 60 2.48 1.93 -11.27
CA ILE A 60 1.42 0.92 -11.09
C ILE A 60 0.16 1.23 -11.90
N ARG A 61 -0.16 2.51 -12.14
CA ARG A 61 -1.29 2.93 -12.99
C ARG A 61 -1.04 2.53 -14.43
N ASP A 62 0.09 2.95 -14.98
CA ASP A 62 0.43 2.75 -16.39
C ASP A 62 0.61 1.27 -16.70
N ASP A 63 1.28 0.54 -15.81
CA ASP A 63 1.48 -0.89 -15.92
C ASP A 63 0.15 -1.66 -15.86
N ALA A 64 -0.82 -1.21 -15.04
CA ALA A 64 -2.16 -1.82 -14.99
C ALA A 64 -3.01 -1.53 -16.25
N LEU A 65 -2.67 -0.49 -17.01
CA LEU A 65 -3.31 -0.16 -18.29
C LEU A 65 -2.56 -0.73 -19.50
N ASN A 66 -1.32 -1.18 -19.33
CA ASN A 66 -0.50 -1.67 -20.42
C ASN A 66 -0.87 -3.13 -20.79
N PRO A 67 -1.37 -3.39 -22.01
CA PRO A 67 -1.80 -4.73 -22.44
C PRO A 67 -0.65 -5.73 -22.60
N ASP A 68 0.59 -5.24 -22.76
CA ASP A 68 1.81 -6.04 -22.91
C ASP A 68 2.53 -6.24 -21.57
N HIS A 69 2.19 -5.43 -20.56
CA HIS A 69 2.72 -5.62 -19.22
C HIS A 69 2.03 -6.81 -18.58
N ARG A 70 2.83 -7.80 -18.16
CA ARG A 70 2.29 -9.00 -17.54
C ARG A 70 1.69 -8.59 -16.19
N PHE A 71 0.44 -9.00 -15.99
CA PHE A 71 -0.20 -9.19 -14.69
C PHE A 71 -0.84 -7.93 -14.06
N ALA A 72 -2.15 -8.02 -13.83
CA ALA A 72 -2.91 -7.10 -13.00
C ALA A 72 -2.40 -7.20 -11.55
N SER A 73 -1.45 -6.33 -11.21
CA SER A 73 -0.85 -6.26 -9.88
C SER A 73 -1.84 -5.77 -8.81
N MET A 74 -2.86 -5.03 -9.25
CA MET A 74 -3.88 -4.42 -8.41
C MET A 74 -5.03 -5.39 -8.11
N PRO A 75 -5.53 -5.44 -6.87
CA PRO A 75 -6.65 -6.28 -6.47
C PRO A 75 -8.00 -5.61 -6.83
N LEU A 76 -8.34 -5.57 -8.11
CA LEU A 76 -9.54 -4.94 -8.67
C LEU A 76 -10.78 -5.78 -8.39
N TYR A 77 -11.92 -5.14 -8.17
CA TYR A 77 -13.21 -5.82 -8.06
C TYR A 77 -13.72 -6.23 -9.43
N ILE A 78 -14.19 -7.47 -9.55
CA ILE A 78 -14.66 -8.02 -10.81
C ILE A 78 -16.16 -8.30 -10.74
N LEU A 79 -16.89 -7.91 -11.79
CA LEU A 79 -18.22 -8.43 -12.10
C LEU A 79 -18.09 -9.42 -13.25
N ASN A 80 -18.28 -10.71 -12.96
CA ASN A 80 -18.16 -11.77 -13.96
C ASN A 80 -19.32 -11.71 -14.96
N LYS A 81 -19.16 -12.35 -16.13
CA LYS A 81 -20.22 -12.44 -17.16
C LYS A 81 -21.52 -13.09 -16.67
N ASP A 82 -21.43 -13.98 -15.69
CA ASP A 82 -22.57 -14.64 -15.05
C ASP A 82 -23.20 -13.78 -13.93
N GLY A 83 -22.72 -12.55 -13.74
CA GLY A 83 -23.17 -11.61 -12.72
C GLY A 83 -22.56 -11.85 -11.34
N ARG A 84 -21.70 -12.86 -11.16
CA ARG A 84 -21.11 -13.14 -9.85
C ARG A 84 -20.00 -12.15 -9.50
N PRO A 85 -19.88 -11.77 -8.21
CA PRO A 85 -18.79 -10.94 -7.74
C PRO A 85 -17.47 -11.73 -7.67
N GLY A 86 -16.35 -11.10 -8.04
CA GLY A 86 -14.99 -11.60 -7.84
C GLY A 86 -14.01 -10.47 -7.49
N MET A 87 -12.74 -10.82 -7.29
CA MET A 87 -11.64 -9.87 -7.09
C MET A 87 -10.34 -10.45 -7.64
N THR A 88 -9.50 -9.64 -8.28
CA THR A 88 -8.18 -10.11 -8.72
C THR A 88 -7.22 -10.25 -7.55
N ARG A 89 -6.20 -11.11 -7.73
CA ARG A 89 -5.20 -11.35 -6.70
C ARG A 89 -4.36 -10.11 -6.46
N ARG A 90 -4.00 -9.89 -5.20
CA ARG A 90 -3.16 -8.77 -4.78
C ARG A 90 -1.69 -9.10 -4.99
N GLN A 91 -1.00 -8.37 -5.86
CA GLN A 91 0.39 -8.64 -6.22
C GLN A 91 1.26 -7.37 -6.21
N CYS A 92 0.63 -6.19 -6.11
CA CYS A 92 1.27 -4.89 -6.10
C CYS A 92 2.31 -4.68 -4.99
N THR A 93 2.16 -5.30 -3.82
CA THR A 93 3.17 -5.19 -2.76
C THR A 93 4.44 -5.95 -3.06
N GLY A 94 4.34 -7.15 -3.65
CA GLY A 94 5.50 -7.90 -4.09
C GLY A 94 6.29 -7.08 -5.12
N GLU A 95 5.60 -6.63 -6.16
CA GLU A 95 6.21 -5.97 -7.33
C GLU A 95 6.70 -4.56 -7.06
N TYR A 96 5.88 -3.68 -6.47
CA TYR A 96 6.21 -2.25 -6.34
C TYR A 96 6.79 -1.87 -4.98
N LYS A 97 6.77 -2.77 -3.99
CA LYS A 97 7.34 -2.50 -2.66
C LYS A 97 8.48 -3.43 -2.31
N VAL A 98 8.20 -4.72 -2.16
CA VAL A 98 9.17 -5.70 -1.65
C VAL A 98 10.36 -5.86 -2.60
N LYS A 99 10.10 -6.05 -3.89
CA LYS A 99 11.14 -6.27 -4.91
C LYS A 99 12.11 -5.08 -5.03
N PRO A 100 11.68 -3.82 -5.22
CA PRO A 100 12.61 -2.70 -5.29
C PRO A 100 13.35 -2.43 -3.97
N ILE A 101 12.69 -2.63 -2.81
CA ILE A 101 13.35 -2.53 -1.50
C ILE A 101 14.47 -3.58 -1.37
N LYS A 102 14.19 -4.86 -1.68
CA LYS A 102 15.19 -5.93 -1.63
C LYS A 102 16.33 -5.68 -2.60
N GLY A 103 16.03 -5.18 -3.81
CA GLY A 103 17.05 -4.77 -4.78
C GLY A 103 18.02 -3.75 -4.19
N LYS A 104 17.48 -2.67 -3.60
CA LYS A 104 18.29 -1.62 -2.99
C LYS A 104 19.07 -2.09 -1.76
N ILE A 105 18.48 -2.90 -0.88
CA ILE A 105 19.18 -3.50 0.26
C ILE A 105 20.39 -4.31 -0.21
N ARG A 106 20.23 -5.08 -1.28
CA ARG A 106 21.32 -5.89 -1.85
C ARG A 106 22.41 -5.05 -2.48
N GLU A 107 22.07 -3.95 -3.13
CA GLU A 107 23.05 -2.96 -3.60
C GLU A 107 23.83 -2.36 -2.43
N ILE A 108 23.16 -1.94 -1.35
CA ILE A 108 23.80 -1.41 -0.13
C ILE A 108 24.76 -2.44 0.48
N LEU A 109 24.37 -3.71 0.52
CA LEU A 109 25.21 -4.79 1.01
C LEU A 109 26.37 -5.15 0.05
N GLY A 110 26.41 -4.63 -1.18
CA GLY A 110 27.43 -4.95 -2.18
C GLY A 110 27.23 -6.28 -2.91
N TYR A 111 26.02 -6.87 -2.82
CA TYR A 111 25.68 -8.17 -3.43
C TYR A 111 24.42 -8.06 -4.30
N PRO A 112 24.43 -7.30 -5.42
CA PRO A 112 23.29 -7.20 -6.31
C PRO A 112 22.87 -8.58 -6.85
N TYR A 113 21.59 -8.75 -7.20
CA TYR A 113 21.11 -10.02 -7.75
C TYR A 113 21.80 -10.35 -9.09
N PRO A 114 22.22 -11.61 -9.35
CA PRO A 114 21.94 -12.84 -8.58
C PRO A 114 23.01 -13.25 -7.56
N ALA A 115 23.99 -12.41 -7.22
CA ALA A 115 25.09 -12.79 -6.34
C ALA A 115 24.62 -13.23 -4.93
N PRO A 116 25.05 -14.37 -4.37
CA PRO A 116 24.62 -14.76 -3.03
C PRO A 116 25.15 -13.79 -1.97
N VAL A 117 24.32 -13.45 -0.99
CA VAL A 117 24.77 -12.69 0.19
C VAL A 117 25.46 -13.66 1.16
N PRO A 118 26.70 -13.38 1.63
CA PRO A 118 27.40 -14.25 2.56
C PRO A 118 26.65 -14.43 3.89
N LYS A 119 26.84 -15.59 4.52
CA LYS A 119 26.26 -15.86 5.85
C LYS A 119 26.79 -14.86 6.87
N GLY A 120 25.88 -14.28 7.66
CA GLY A 120 26.21 -13.30 8.68
C GLY A 120 26.23 -11.85 8.20
N VAL A 121 26.10 -11.62 6.88
CA VAL A 121 25.90 -10.27 6.31
C VAL A 121 24.40 -10.02 6.20
N PHE A 122 23.89 -9.01 6.90
CA PHE A 122 22.49 -8.63 6.88
C PHE A 122 22.31 -7.14 7.21
N VAL A 123 21.13 -6.62 6.88
CA VAL A 123 20.64 -5.34 7.41
C VAL A 123 19.62 -5.59 8.51
N GLU A 124 19.63 -4.76 9.54
CA GLU A 124 18.49 -4.65 10.44
C GLU A 124 17.44 -3.74 9.80
N GLN A 125 16.22 -4.24 9.61
CA GLN A 125 15.13 -3.49 8.97
C GLN A 125 14.07 -3.14 10.00
N TRP A 126 13.91 -1.84 10.25
CA TRP A 126 12.83 -1.35 11.10
C TRP A 126 11.54 -1.22 10.30
N ILE A 127 10.47 -1.79 10.83
CA ILE A 127 9.13 -1.74 10.24
C ILE A 127 8.19 -1.06 11.24
N GLY A 128 7.49 -0.02 10.76
CA GLY A 128 6.54 0.75 11.56
C GLY A 128 5.24 0.00 11.83
N ILE A 129 5.29 -1.05 12.64
CA ILE A 129 4.12 -1.79 13.16
C ILE A 129 4.03 -1.47 14.65
N SER A 130 2.86 -1.01 15.09
CA SER A 130 2.56 -0.65 16.48
C SER A 130 1.86 -1.78 17.24
N THR A 131 1.66 -1.62 18.55
CA THR A 131 1.09 -2.65 19.43
C THR A 131 -0.33 -3.08 19.05
N ASP A 132 -1.16 -2.18 18.55
CA ASP A 132 -2.51 -2.44 18.02
C ASP A 132 -2.51 -3.22 16.70
N GLU A 133 -1.34 -3.39 16.08
CA GLU A 133 -1.14 -4.11 14.84
C GLU A 133 -0.15 -5.27 14.99
N PHE A 134 0.15 -5.73 16.22
CA PHE A 134 1.22 -6.69 16.51
C PHE A 134 1.13 -8.00 15.70
N HIS A 135 -0.08 -8.48 15.38
CA HIS A 135 -0.32 -9.67 14.56
C HIS A 135 0.25 -9.55 13.13
N ARG A 136 0.63 -8.35 12.70
CA ARG A 136 1.28 -8.05 11.43
C ARG A 136 2.81 -8.16 11.50
N ALA A 137 3.40 -8.23 12.69
CA ALA A 137 4.84 -8.37 12.86
C ALA A 137 5.27 -9.77 12.42
N LYS A 138 6.18 -9.83 11.43
CA LYS A 138 6.70 -11.08 10.86
C LYS A 138 8.20 -10.97 10.69
N ASP A 139 8.87 -12.12 10.81
CA ASP A 139 10.28 -12.23 10.46
C ASP A 139 10.49 -12.02 8.96
N ALA A 140 11.72 -11.65 8.59
CA ALA A 140 12.09 -11.51 7.19
C ALA A 140 12.08 -12.89 6.50
N ASP A 141 11.62 -12.92 5.25
CA ASP A 141 11.60 -14.13 4.41
C ASP A 141 12.98 -14.46 3.80
N VAL A 142 14.00 -13.64 4.08
CA VAL A 142 15.36 -13.77 3.55
C VAL A 142 16.41 -13.55 4.65
N LYS A 143 17.53 -14.27 4.56
CA LYS A 143 18.58 -14.27 5.61
C LYS A 143 19.41 -12.99 5.71
N TYR A 144 19.42 -12.16 4.66
CA TYR A 144 20.19 -10.91 4.61
C TYR A 144 19.40 -9.71 5.15
N MET A 145 18.23 -9.94 5.74
CA MET A 145 17.42 -8.94 6.41
C MET A 145 16.97 -9.50 7.76
N GLN A 146 16.91 -8.65 8.78
CA GLN A 146 16.37 -8.97 10.09
C GLN A 146 15.34 -7.91 10.47
N ASN A 147 14.08 -8.29 10.50
CA ASN A 147 12.99 -7.36 10.82
C ASN A 147 13.02 -7.01 12.31
N ARG A 148 12.85 -5.72 12.63
CA ARG A 148 12.64 -5.18 13.97
C ARG A 148 11.40 -4.31 13.99
N HIS A 149 10.77 -4.24 15.15
CA HIS A 149 9.51 -3.55 15.35
C HIS A 149 9.62 -2.58 16.55
N PRO A 150 10.40 -1.49 16.44
CA PRO A 150 10.71 -0.65 17.60
C PRO A 150 9.48 -0.05 18.28
N LEU A 151 8.40 0.23 17.53
CA LEU A 151 7.17 0.75 18.11
C LEU A 151 6.49 -0.28 19.04
N ILE A 152 6.58 -1.58 18.73
CA ILE A 152 6.12 -2.64 19.65
C ILE A 152 7.01 -2.68 20.88
N ASP A 153 8.34 -2.64 20.68
CA ASP A 153 9.32 -2.66 21.78
C ASP A 153 9.12 -1.47 22.74
N MET A 154 8.71 -0.31 22.22
CA MET A 154 8.37 0.89 23.00
C MET A 154 6.96 0.87 23.62
N GLY A 155 6.13 -0.11 23.28
CA GLY A 155 4.73 -0.15 23.71
C GLY A 155 3.83 0.89 23.01
N TRP A 156 4.24 1.45 21.88
CA TRP A 156 3.51 2.49 21.16
C TRP A 156 2.37 1.93 20.31
N SER A 157 1.18 2.51 20.47
CA SER A 157 0.04 2.30 19.57
C SER A 157 0.11 3.24 18.36
N ARG A 158 -0.76 3.01 17.36
CA ARG A 158 -0.93 3.95 16.25
C ARG A 158 -1.29 5.37 16.74
N SER A 159 -2.05 5.48 17.82
CA SER A 159 -2.44 6.77 18.40
C SER A 159 -1.26 7.49 19.06
N ASP A 160 -0.29 6.76 19.63
CA ASP A 160 0.95 7.35 20.14
C ASP A 160 1.77 7.96 19.00
N CYS A 161 1.91 7.25 17.88
CA CYS A 161 2.58 7.78 16.70
C CYS A 161 1.93 9.07 16.18
N VAL A 162 0.59 9.14 16.17
CA VAL A 162 -0.14 10.36 15.76
C VAL A 162 0.14 11.51 16.71
N ARG A 163 0.07 11.28 18.03
CA ARG A 163 0.36 12.32 19.03
C ARG A 163 1.79 12.84 18.92
N TYR A 164 2.74 11.92 18.75
CA TYR A 164 4.14 12.28 18.61
C TYR A 164 4.38 13.10 17.34
N LEU A 165 3.91 12.63 16.18
CA LEU A 165 4.00 13.42 14.94
C LEU A 165 3.31 14.78 15.05
N ALA A 166 2.16 14.85 15.72
CA ALA A 166 1.47 16.12 15.98
C ALA A 166 2.31 17.08 16.83
N SER A 167 3.06 16.58 17.83
CA SER A 167 3.98 17.42 18.62
C SER A 167 5.14 18.00 17.80
N LEU A 168 5.46 17.39 16.64
CA LEU A 168 6.43 17.88 15.68
C LEU A 168 5.80 18.75 14.58
N GLY A 169 4.51 19.08 14.70
CA GLY A 169 3.77 19.80 13.66
C GLY A 169 3.47 18.97 12.40
N LEU A 170 3.54 17.64 12.48
CA LEU A 170 3.28 16.68 11.40
C LEU A 170 1.93 15.95 11.59
N ALA A 171 0.94 16.62 12.18
CA ALA A 171 -0.38 16.05 12.45
C ALA A 171 -1.14 15.64 11.16
N ASP A 172 -0.76 16.24 10.02
CA ASP A 172 -1.29 16.00 8.69
C ASP A 172 -0.68 14.79 7.98
N THR A 173 0.23 14.05 8.64
CA THR A 173 0.89 12.87 8.06
C THR A 173 -0.13 11.88 7.46
N PRO A 174 -0.11 11.64 6.14
CA PRO A 174 -1.10 10.80 5.49
C PRO A 174 -0.95 9.31 5.85
N LYS A 175 -2.07 8.58 5.75
CA LYS A 175 -2.05 7.12 5.68
C LYS A 175 -1.51 6.70 4.31
N SER A 176 -0.61 5.74 4.27
CA SER A 176 0.02 5.30 3.02
C SER A 176 -0.86 4.32 2.25
N SER A 177 -1.34 4.76 1.09
CA SER A 177 -2.03 3.95 0.09
C SER A 177 -1.98 4.67 -1.25
N CYS A 178 -1.71 3.92 -2.32
CA CYS A 178 -1.75 4.44 -3.69
C CYS A 178 -3.10 5.09 -3.99
N LEU A 179 -3.09 6.06 -4.91
CA LEU A 179 -4.24 6.89 -5.24
C LEU A 179 -5.44 6.06 -5.71
N GLY A 180 -5.22 5.09 -6.61
CA GLY A 180 -6.26 4.17 -7.09
C GLY A 180 -6.38 2.86 -6.31
N CYS A 181 -6.02 2.79 -5.02
CA CYS A 181 -6.06 1.52 -4.30
C CYS A 181 -7.52 1.03 -4.10
N PRO A 182 -7.90 -0.19 -4.57
CA PRO A 182 -9.27 -0.70 -4.42
C PRO A 182 -9.72 -0.91 -2.97
N TYR A 183 -8.78 -0.92 -2.02
CA TYR A 183 -9.08 -1.06 -0.59
C TYR A 183 -9.42 0.27 0.12
N HIS A 184 -9.54 1.37 -0.61
CA HIS A 184 -10.11 2.61 -0.07
C HIS A 184 -11.56 2.40 0.32
N GLY A 185 -11.92 2.94 1.50
CA GLY A 185 -13.32 3.07 1.91
C GLY A 185 -14.00 4.26 1.25
N ASN A 186 -15.32 4.33 1.42
CA ASN A 186 -16.16 5.44 0.98
C ASN A 186 -15.62 6.80 1.47
N SER A 187 -15.19 6.91 2.72
CA SER A 187 -14.67 8.15 3.28
C SER A 187 -13.38 8.61 2.59
N GLN A 188 -12.56 7.68 2.11
CA GLN A 188 -11.32 7.98 1.40
C GLN A 188 -11.62 8.45 -0.03
N TRP A 189 -12.50 7.75 -0.74
CA TRP A 189 -12.95 8.19 -2.07
C TRP A 189 -13.61 9.57 -2.04
N ARG A 190 -14.51 9.81 -1.08
CA ARG A 190 -15.09 11.15 -0.87
C ARG A 190 -14.03 12.20 -0.63
N LYS A 191 -13.05 11.92 0.24
CA LYS A 191 -11.97 12.85 0.51
C LYS A 191 -11.22 13.22 -0.77
N ILE A 192 -10.86 12.24 -1.61
CA ILE A 192 -10.20 12.49 -2.90
C ILE A 192 -11.09 13.37 -3.80
N ARG A 193 -12.37 12.99 -3.98
CA ARG A 193 -13.35 13.77 -4.76
C ARG A 193 -13.45 15.23 -4.29
N ASP A 194 -13.56 15.43 -2.98
CA ASP A 194 -13.93 16.71 -2.39
C ASP A 194 -12.71 17.63 -2.20
N THR A 195 -11.49 17.08 -2.07
CA THR A 195 -10.28 17.88 -1.79
C THR A 195 -9.27 17.91 -2.93
N SER A 196 -9.36 17.00 -3.90
CA SER A 196 -8.38 16.85 -4.98
C SER A 196 -9.04 16.54 -6.33
N PRO A 197 -9.68 17.53 -6.99
CA PRO A 197 -10.43 17.29 -8.22
C PRO A 197 -9.62 16.63 -9.35
N SER A 198 -8.34 16.98 -9.51
CA SER A 198 -7.47 16.38 -10.53
C SER A 198 -7.12 14.92 -10.21
N GLU A 199 -6.85 14.61 -8.93
CA GLU A 199 -6.60 13.23 -8.49
C GLU A 199 -7.88 12.39 -8.62
N TRP A 200 -9.05 12.98 -8.36
CA TRP A 200 -10.35 12.34 -8.55
C TRP A 200 -10.62 12.02 -10.03
N GLU A 201 -10.38 12.98 -10.92
CA GLU A 201 -10.49 12.78 -12.36
C GLU A 201 -9.59 11.64 -12.84
N ASP A 202 -8.33 11.62 -12.39
CA ASP A 202 -7.37 10.57 -12.74
C ASP A 202 -7.82 9.17 -12.31
N VAL A 203 -8.32 8.99 -11.08
CA VAL A 203 -8.82 7.66 -10.64
C VAL A 203 -10.11 7.25 -11.34
N VAL A 204 -10.98 8.19 -11.69
CA VAL A 204 -12.20 7.91 -12.45
C VAL A 204 -11.85 7.52 -13.90
N GLU A 205 -10.87 8.17 -14.51
CA GLU A 205 -10.35 7.81 -15.83
C GLU A 205 -9.68 6.42 -15.81
N PHE A 206 -8.91 6.12 -14.78
CA PHE A 206 -8.33 4.80 -14.61
C PHE A 206 -9.41 3.71 -14.46
N ASP A 207 -10.40 3.93 -13.59
CA ASP A 207 -11.55 3.04 -13.40
C ASP A 207 -12.34 2.86 -14.73
N ALA A 208 -12.55 3.97 -15.46
CA ALA A 208 -12.68 4.09 -16.91
C ALA A 208 -12.07 2.95 -17.74
N ALA A 209 -10.76 3.00 -17.79
CA ALA A 209 -9.93 2.28 -18.72
C ALA A 209 -9.77 0.79 -18.37
N ILE A 210 -9.73 0.43 -17.08
CA ILE A 210 -9.58 -0.97 -16.66
C ILE A 210 -10.73 -1.87 -17.14
N ARG A 211 -11.92 -1.30 -17.39
CA ARG A 211 -13.07 -2.03 -17.96
C ARG A 211 -12.85 -2.53 -19.38
N LYS A 212 -11.97 -1.88 -20.15
CA LYS A 212 -11.75 -2.20 -21.58
C LYS A 212 -10.89 -3.46 -21.79
N GLY A 213 -10.63 -4.24 -20.75
CA GLY A 213 -10.01 -5.57 -20.85
C GLY A 213 -8.49 -5.59 -20.67
N ASN A 214 -7.89 -4.49 -20.17
CA ASN A 214 -6.45 -4.45 -19.88
C ASN A 214 -6.07 -5.33 -18.68
N ALA A 215 -7.01 -5.58 -17.76
CA ALA A 215 -6.82 -6.56 -16.72
C ALA A 215 -6.80 -7.97 -17.36
N ARG A 216 -5.68 -8.69 -17.27
CA ARG A 216 -5.63 -10.15 -17.57
C ARG A 216 -5.71 -10.93 -16.26
N ALA A 217 -6.49 -12.01 -16.23
CA ALA A 217 -6.80 -12.73 -15.00
C ALA A 217 -5.66 -13.64 -14.50
N ASN A 218 -4.74 -14.06 -15.38
CA ASN A 218 -3.66 -15.00 -15.03
C ASN A 218 -2.42 -14.86 -15.95
N ALA A 219 -1.34 -15.54 -15.57
CA ALA A 219 -0.04 -15.53 -16.27
C ALA A 219 -0.09 -16.16 -17.69
N THR A 220 -1.14 -16.90 -18.02
CA THR A 220 -1.38 -17.53 -19.33
C THR A 220 -2.09 -16.60 -20.31
N GLY A 221 -2.49 -15.39 -19.89
CA GLY A 221 -3.02 -14.35 -20.78
C GLY A 221 -4.51 -14.46 -21.07
N ASN A 222 -5.27 -15.23 -20.28
CA ASN A 222 -6.72 -15.28 -20.44
C ASN A 222 -7.30 -13.90 -20.14
N THR A 223 -8.10 -13.40 -21.07
CA THR A 223 -8.85 -12.16 -20.90
C THR A 223 -9.75 -12.29 -19.68
N LEU A 224 -9.85 -11.21 -18.90
CA LEU A 224 -10.77 -11.18 -17.78
C LEU A 224 -12.20 -11.41 -18.30
N LEU A 225 -12.86 -12.46 -17.82
CA LEU A 225 -14.24 -12.75 -18.16
C LEU A 225 -15.17 -11.89 -17.29
N GLY A 226 -15.15 -10.58 -17.49
CA GLY A 226 -15.94 -9.65 -16.69
C GLY A 226 -15.50 -8.20 -16.84
N GLN A 227 -16.07 -7.33 -16.01
CA GLN A 227 -15.69 -5.93 -15.90
C GLN A 227 -14.95 -5.68 -14.58
N ALA A 228 -13.86 -4.91 -14.64
CA ALA A 228 -13.08 -4.53 -13.48
C ALA A 228 -13.49 -3.14 -12.96
N PHE A 229 -13.43 -2.96 -11.64
CA PHE A 229 -13.80 -1.75 -10.93
C PHE A 229 -12.85 -1.49 -9.76
N LEU A 230 -12.63 -0.22 -9.45
CA LEU A 230 -11.95 0.20 -8.21
C LEU A 230 -12.86 0.07 -6.99
N HIS A 231 -14.17 0.23 -7.15
CA HIS A 231 -15.13 0.25 -6.05
C HIS A 231 -15.79 -1.12 -5.82
N ARG A 232 -15.96 -1.51 -4.54
CA ARG A 232 -16.55 -2.79 -4.12
C ARG A 232 -17.97 -3.03 -4.64
N SER A 233 -18.72 -1.96 -4.91
CA SER A 233 -20.09 -2.04 -5.45
C SER A 233 -20.12 -2.49 -6.92
N ARG A 234 -18.96 -2.54 -7.61
CA ARG A 234 -18.87 -2.87 -9.04
C ARG A 234 -19.69 -1.94 -9.94
N VAL A 235 -19.67 -0.66 -9.56
CA VAL A 235 -20.24 0.46 -10.28
C VAL A 235 -19.07 1.38 -10.66
N PRO A 236 -19.11 2.07 -11.81
CA PRO A 236 -18.11 3.08 -12.15
C PRO A 236 -17.85 4.02 -10.98
N LEU A 237 -16.58 4.33 -10.69
CA LEU A 237 -16.21 5.06 -9.47
C LEU A 237 -16.90 6.43 -9.38
N GLY A 238 -17.11 7.11 -10.51
CA GLY A 238 -17.85 8.38 -10.59
C GLY A 238 -19.35 8.28 -10.25
N GLU A 239 -19.92 7.08 -10.27
CA GLU A 239 -21.33 6.78 -9.98
C GLU A 239 -21.51 5.95 -8.71
N ALA A 240 -20.41 5.46 -8.12
CA ALA A 240 -20.45 4.60 -6.96
C ALA A 240 -21.04 5.32 -5.73
N PRO A 241 -21.73 4.60 -4.82
CA PRO A 241 -22.32 5.18 -3.62
C PRO A 241 -21.24 5.46 -2.57
N ILE A 242 -20.32 6.37 -2.88
CA ILE A 242 -19.23 6.72 -1.98
C ILE A 242 -19.70 7.61 -0.83
N ASP A 243 -20.91 8.18 -0.87
CA ASP A 243 -21.37 9.10 0.18
C ASP A 243 -21.84 8.42 1.47
N HIS A 244 -22.11 7.13 1.42
CA HIS A 244 -22.53 6.34 2.57
C HIS A 244 -22.50 4.85 2.22
N VAL A 245 -22.39 3.98 3.24
CA VAL A 245 -22.75 2.56 3.07
C VAL A 245 -24.26 2.46 2.92
N THR A 246 -24.73 1.91 1.80
CA THR A 246 -26.16 1.83 1.47
C THR A 246 -26.91 0.90 2.43
N ARG A 247 -28.24 1.07 2.52
CA ARG A 247 -29.09 0.19 3.35
C ARG A 247 -28.99 -1.28 2.93
N ALA A 248 -28.86 -1.53 1.62
CA ALA A 248 -28.71 -2.88 1.08
C ALA A 248 -27.36 -3.49 1.49
N GLU A 249 -26.26 -2.73 1.42
CA GLU A 249 -24.95 -3.18 1.91
C GLU A 249 -24.99 -3.45 3.41
N ARG A 250 -25.55 -2.56 4.23
CA ARG A 250 -25.66 -2.77 5.69
C ARG A 250 -26.46 -4.00 6.08
N ALA A 251 -27.41 -4.43 5.24
CA ALA A 251 -28.18 -5.65 5.50
C ALA A 251 -27.40 -6.93 5.15
N ALA A 252 -26.36 -6.82 4.32
CA ALA A 252 -25.57 -7.94 3.81
C ALA A 252 -24.19 -8.06 4.48
N LEU A 253 -23.70 -7.00 5.11
CA LEU A 253 -22.41 -6.94 5.79
C LEU A 253 -22.60 -7.02 7.31
N ASP A 254 -21.64 -7.63 7.99
CA ASP A 254 -21.54 -7.45 9.45
C ASP A 254 -21.03 -6.04 9.81
N ASP A 255 -21.03 -5.70 11.10
CA ASP A 255 -20.62 -4.38 11.57
C ASP A 255 -19.17 -4.03 11.20
N ALA A 256 -18.26 -5.00 11.25
CA ALA A 256 -16.85 -4.80 10.95
C ALA A 256 -16.61 -4.61 9.44
N GLU A 257 -17.35 -5.35 8.61
CA GLU A 257 -17.34 -5.22 7.17
C GLU A 257 -17.96 -3.89 6.71
N ALA A 258 -19.06 -3.46 7.36
CA ALA A 258 -19.67 -2.16 7.10
C ALA A 258 -18.75 -1.01 7.51
N GLU A 259 -18.02 -1.14 8.63
CA GLU A 259 -17.00 -0.18 9.03
C GLU A 259 -15.83 -0.15 8.03
N ALA A 260 -15.34 -1.29 7.58
CA ALA A 260 -14.28 -1.37 6.56
C ALA A 260 -14.73 -0.81 5.19
N ALA A 261 -16.00 -0.98 4.82
CA ALA A 261 -16.59 -0.37 3.64
C ALA A 261 -16.58 1.17 3.73
N GLU A 262 -16.83 1.71 4.91
CA GLU A 262 -16.84 3.16 5.12
C GLU A 262 -15.43 3.75 5.24
N LEU A 263 -14.61 3.21 6.15
CA LEU A 263 -13.32 3.76 6.56
C LEU A 263 -12.13 3.20 5.77
N GLY A 264 -12.38 2.18 4.96
CA GLY A 264 -11.34 1.38 4.30
C GLY A 264 -10.75 0.36 5.25
N VAL A 265 -9.82 -0.43 4.74
CA VAL A 265 -9.16 -1.48 5.55
C VAL A 265 -8.38 -0.81 6.69
N VAL A 266 -8.71 -1.18 7.93
CA VAL A 266 -8.14 -0.62 9.18
C VAL A 266 -6.62 -0.65 9.13
N ASN A 267 -6.07 -1.82 8.80
CA ASN A 267 -4.64 -2.08 8.67
C ASN A 267 -4.13 -1.54 7.32
N GLY A 268 -3.26 -0.52 7.36
CA GLY A 268 -2.72 0.14 6.17
C GLY A 268 -1.84 -0.76 5.29
N CYS A 269 -1.44 -0.24 4.12
CA CYS A 269 -0.57 -0.96 3.19
C CYS A 269 0.89 -0.95 3.67
N SER A 270 1.39 -2.08 4.19
CA SER A 270 2.81 -2.31 4.51
C SER A 270 3.45 -3.25 3.48
N PRO A 271 4.73 -3.05 3.09
CA PRO A 271 5.46 -4.00 2.25
C PRO A 271 5.51 -5.42 2.81
N TRP A 272 5.51 -5.55 4.14
CA TRP A 272 5.77 -6.82 4.84
C TRP A 272 4.55 -7.42 5.52
N SER A 273 3.45 -6.68 5.52
CA SER A 273 2.25 -7.06 6.24
C SER A 273 1.03 -6.30 5.75
N CYS A 274 0.57 -6.54 4.55
CA CYS A 274 -0.71 -5.98 4.10
C CYS A 274 -1.74 -7.09 3.95
N ARG A 275 -3.01 -6.81 4.30
CA ARG A 275 -4.12 -7.76 4.12
C ARG A 275 -4.20 -8.19 2.64
N GLY A 276 -4.30 -9.50 2.42
CA GLY A 276 -4.27 -10.17 1.10
C GLY A 276 -3.51 -11.51 1.11
N ASP A 277 -2.71 -11.77 2.15
CA ASP A 277 -1.98 -13.04 2.32
C ASP A 277 -2.84 -14.17 2.95
N ALA A 278 -4.07 -13.88 3.39
CA ALA A 278 -5.01 -14.92 3.77
C ALA A 278 -5.54 -15.56 2.48
N GLU A 279 -5.48 -16.89 2.39
CA GLU A 279 -5.92 -17.73 1.27
C GLU A 279 -7.14 -17.12 0.57
N GLN A 280 -6.89 -16.41 -0.54
CA GLN A 280 -7.93 -16.15 -1.50
C GLN A 280 -8.12 -17.47 -2.23
N ASP A 281 -9.05 -18.28 -1.71
CA ASP A 281 -9.52 -19.48 -2.37
C ASP A 281 -9.70 -19.19 -3.85
N ASP A 282 -9.24 -20.13 -4.67
CA ASP A 282 -9.30 -20.07 -6.12
C ASP A 282 -10.78 -20.11 -6.53
N PHE A 283 -11.45 -18.96 -6.45
CA PHE A 283 -12.84 -18.81 -6.86
C PHE A 283 -12.87 -18.90 -8.38
N GLY A 284 -12.85 -20.14 -8.86
CA GLY A 284 -13.33 -20.59 -10.16
C GLY A 284 -13.15 -19.58 -11.29
N LEU A 285 -11.91 -19.13 -11.51
CA LEU A 285 -11.57 -18.56 -12.81
C LEU A 285 -11.68 -19.72 -13.79
N ALA A 286 -12.85 -19.78 -14.45
CA ALA A 286 -13.27 -20.87 -15.32
C ALA A 286 -12.11 -21.30 -16.23
N SER A 287 -11.85 -22.61 -16.19
CA SER A 287 -10.99 -23.34 -17.12
C SER A 287 -11.49 -23.22 -18.55
#